data_AF-A0A8C4NC20-F1
#
_entry.id   AF-A0A8C4NC20-F1
#
_cell.length_a   1.000
_cell.length_b   1.000
_cell.length_c   1.000
_cell.angle_alpha   90.00
_cell.angle_beta   90.00
_cell.angle_gamma   90.00
#
_symmetry.space_group_name_H-M   'P 1'
#
loop_
_entity.id
_entity.type
_entity.pdbx_description
1 polymer ?
#
loop_
_entity_poly.entity_id
_entity_poly.type
_entity_poly.pdbx_seq_one_letter_code
_entity_poly.pdbx_strand_id
1 'polypeptide(L)'
;MRWHLRVPSGIGGETCARTIATFGEDLITGCTLRVHEKTCSEAQRVITSQLLGHEIPSLLGKFGNSHPTDPDQWLTIFGADSLPNATGTCEDACSLALGVQVQVFWAYTGTVYNPQAHLVTAHYAFSPPVNISCHPFLSLSLTTAISFTDTSQPPPLARSIPAIEDKAPLDFFLPFSGYSNCAATWEVQLAGTRTSFFLTMVTSLLSFCLL
;
A
#
# COMPACT_ATOMS: atom_id res chain seq x y z
N MET A 1 5.47 3.04 2.57
CA MET A 1 5.48 1.69 3.17
C MET A 1 6.91 1.21 3.25
N ARG A 2 7.33 0.64 4.38
CA ARG A 2 8.68 0.10 4.53
C ARG A 2 8.59 -1.41 4.41
N TRP A 3 8.86 -1.89 3.20
CA TRP A 3 8.84 -3.29 2.84
C TRP A 3 10.26 -3.69 2.44
N HIS A 4 10.74 -4.85 2.92
CA HIS A 4 12.14 -5.26 2.77
C HIS A 4 12.24 -6.72 2.36
N LEU A 5 12.57 -6.97 1.10
CA LEU A 5 12.96 -8.29 0.61
C LEU A 5 14.49 -8.34 0.53
N ARG A 6 15.12 -9.41 1.04
CA ARG A 6 16.57 -9.57 0.93
C ARG A 6 16.90 -10.50 -0.22
N VAL A 7 17.63 -10.00 -1.20
CA VAL A 7 18.11 -10.77 -2.35
C VAL A 7 19.62 -10.92 -2.34
N PRO A 8 20.17 -12.06 -2.81
CA PRO A 8 21.60 -12.25 -2.91
C PRO A 8 22.23 -11.25 -3.87
N SER A 9 23.35 -10.68 -3.44
CA SER A 9 24.14 -9.68 -4.16
C SER A 9 25.63 -9.89 -3.91
N GLY A 10 26.44 -9.42 -4.86
CA GLY A 10 27.89 -9.38 -4.74
C GLY A 10 28.58 -10.71 -5.03
N ILE A 11 29.91 -10.71 -4.97
CA ILE A 11 30.72 -11.90 -5.26
C ILE A 11 30.74 -12.79 -4.01
N GLY A 12 30.08 -13.96 -4.09
CA GLY A 12 30.13 -14.99 -3.06
C GLY A 12 31.26 -15.98 -3.32
N GLY A 13 31.93 -16.44 -2.27
CA GLY A 13 32.68 -17.69 -2.34
C GLY A 13 31.70 -18.85 -2.19
N GLU A 14 31.43 -19.20 -0.94
CA GLU A 14 30.45 -20.23 -0.54
C GLU A 14 29.05 -19.64 -0.27
N THR A 15 28.95 -18.35 0.04
CA THR A 15 27.68 -17.65 0.32
C THR A 15 27.65 -16.28 -0.33
N CYS A 16 26.48 -15.88 -0.83
CA CYS A 16 26.26 -14.54 -1.36
C CYS A 16 25.99 -13.52 -0.24
N ALA A 17 26.51 -12.30 -0.39
CA ALA A 17 26.02 -11.19 0.43
C ALA A 17 24.55 -10.91 0.06
N ARG A 18 23.82 -10.13 0.87
CA ARG A 18 22.41 -9.82 0.59
C ARG A 18 22.18 -8.32 0.60
N THR A 19 21.44 -7.86 -0.40
CA THR A 19 20.95 -6.48 -0.51
C THR A 19 19.46 -6.43 -0.23
N ILE A 20 19.00 -5.31 0.34
CA ILE A 20 17.59 -5.07 0.60
C ILE A 20 16.97 -4.42 -0.63
N ALA A 21 15.90 -5.01 -1.15
CA ALA A 21 15.04 -4.41 -2.15
C ALA A 21 13.99 -3.54 -1.48
N THR A 22 13.84 -2.33 -2.01
CA THR A 22 12.87 -1.32 -1.64
C THR A 22 11.58 -1.50 -2.45
N PHE A 23 10.43 -1.26 -1.83
CA PHE A 23 9.15 -1.34 -2.52
C PHE A 23 9.05 -0.29 -3.65
N GLY A 24 8.60 -0.73 -4.83
CA GLY A 24 8.36 0.13 -5.98
C GLY A 24 9.60 0.40 -6.85
N GLU A 25 10.76 -0.13 -6.48
CA GLU A 25 11.99 -0.06 -7.28
C GLU A 25 12.37 -1.46 -7.76
N ASP A 26 12.38 -1.63 -9.08
CA ASP A 26 12.84 -2.86 -9.69
C ASP A 26 14.34 -3.05 -9.42
N LEU A 27 14.72 -4.25 -9.01
CA LEU A 27 16.09 -4.57 -8.60
C LEU A 27 16.55 -5.86 -9.28
N ILE A 28 17.71 -5.80 -9.92
CA ILE A 28 18.41 -6.98 -10.43
C ILE A 28 19.76 -7.08 -9.73
N THR A 29 20.00 -8.21 -9.10
CA THR A 29 21.23 -8.52 -8.38
C THR A 29 21.80 -9.84 -8.84
N GLY A 30 23.13 -9.94 -8.82
CA GLY A 30 23.84 -11.16 -9.19
C GLY A 30 24.86 -11.55 -8.15
N CYS A 31 25.16 -12.85 -8.10
CA CYS A 31 26.19 -13.40 -7.24
C CYS A 31 26.90 -14.59 -7.88
N THR A 32 28.20 -14.70 -7.71
CA THR A 32 28.92 -15.93 -8.06
C THR A 32 28.89 -16.90 -6.88
N LEU A 33 28.56 -18.16 -7.10
CA LEU A 33 28.52 -19.22 -6.10
C LEU A 33 29.44 -20.35 -6.52
N ARG A 34 30.26 -20.87 -5.61
CA ARG A 34 31.01 -22.11 -5.82
C ARG A 34 30.22 -23.30 -5.30
N VAL A 35 29.99 -24.28 -6.17
CA VAL A 35 29.26 -25.52 -5.86
C VAL A 35 30.23 -26.70 -5.95
N HIS A 36 30.18 -27.57 -4.94
CA HIS A 36 31.04 -28.76 -4.82
C HIS A 36 30.24 -30.08 -4.79
N GLU A 37 28.93 -29.99 -4.98
CA GLU A 37 28.03 -31.13 -4.86
C GLU A 37 28.19 -32.11 -6.01
N LYS A 38 28.06 -33.41 -5.71
CA LYS A 38 28.19 -34.49 -6.69
C LYS A 38 26.89 -34.81 -7.42
N THR A 39 25.76 -34.43 -6.84
CA THR A 39 24.42 -34.73 -7.33
C THR A 39 23.74 -33.44 -7.78
N CYS A 40 23.08 -33.48 -8.94
CA CYS A 40 22.43 -32.29 -9.48
C CYS A 40 21.31 -31.76 -8.56
N SER A 41 20.58 -32.66 -7.89
CA SER A 41 19.51 -32.31 -6.96
C SER A 41 20.03 -31.48 -5.79
N GLU A 42 21.16 -31.88 -5.23
CA GLU A 42 21.79 -31.17 -4.11
C GLU A 42 22.37 -29.84 -4.56
N ALA A 43 23.01 -29.80 -5.74
CA ALA A 43 23.45 -28.55 -6.36
C ALA A 43 22.29 -27.57 -6.53
N GLN A 44 21.15 -28.03 -7.06
CA GLN A 44 19.96 -27.20 -7.24
C GLN A 44 19.40 -26.73 -5.90
N ARG A 45 19.38 -27.58 -4.86
CA ARG A 45 18.93 -27.21 -3.52
C ARG A 45 19.81 -26.10 -2.92
N VAL A 46 21.13 -26.21 -3.05
CA VAL A 46 22.07 -25.18 -2.60
C VAL A 46 21.84 -23.88 -3.37
N ILE A 47 21.73 -23.93 -4.70
CA ILE A 47 21.47 -22.74 -5.54
C ILE A 47 20.18 -22.04 -5.10
N THR A 48 19.09 -22.79 -4.99
CA THR A 48 17.79 -22.25 -4.56
C THR A 48 17.88 -21.62 -3.16
N SER A 49 18.62 -22.25 -2.23
CA SER A 49 18.80 -21.71 -0.88
C SER A 49 19.59 -20.39 -0.84
N GLN A 50 20.49 -20.18 -1.81
CA GLN A 50 21.19 -18.90 -1.97
C GLN A 50 20.27 -17.84 -2.58
N LEU A 51 19.50 -18.22 -3.60
CA LEU A 51 18.55 -17.34 -4.29
C LEU A 51 17.43 -16.82 -3.37
N LEU A 52 16.77 -17.71 -2.62
CA LEU A 52 15.55 -17.39 -1.86
C LEU A 52 15.73 -17.44 -0.34
N GLY A 53 16.80 -18.03 0.16
CA GLY A 53 16.99 -18.33 1.58
C GLY A 53 16.81 -19.82 1.90
N HIS A 54 17.25 -20.23 3.09
CA HIS A 54 17.15 -21.63 3.53
C HIS A 54 15.70 -22.10 3.62
N GLU A 55 14.85 -21.26 4.22
CA GLU A 55 13.41 -21.44 4.21
C GLU A 55 12.82 -20.50 3.16
N ILE A 56 12.23 -21.10 2.12
CA ILE A 56 11.58 -20.34 1.07
C ILE A 56 10.27 -19.80 1.66
N PRO A 57 10.10 -18.47 1.74
CA PRO A 57 8.90 -17.91 2.32
C PRO A 57 7.70 -18.21 1.42
N SER A 58 6.63 -18.74 2.01
CA SER A 58 5.36 -18.99 1.32
C SER A 58 4.36 -17.85 1.52
N LEU A 59 4.58 -16.99 2.52
CA LEU A 59 3.68 -15.93 2.93
C LEU A 59 4.33 -14.57 2.86
N LEU A 60 3.50 -13.57 2.58
CA LEU A 60 3.92 -12.23 2.25
C LEU A 60 2.98 -11.17 2.83
N GLY A 61 3.50 -10.21 3.59
CA GLY A 61 2.67 -9.17 4.20
C GLY A 61 2.09 -8.21 3.15
N LYS A 62 0.76 -8.05 3.12
CA LYS A 62 0.05 -7.10 2.24
C LYS A 62 0.54 -5.67 2.40
N PHE A 63 0.88 -5.30 3.64
CA PHE A 63 1.33 -3.96 4.02
C PHE A 63 2.71 -4.03 4.70
N GLY A 64 3.41 -2.90 4.76
CA GLY A 64 4.70 -2.81 5.48
C GLY A 64 4.60 -2.98 7.00
N ASN A 65 3.37 -2.93 7.54
CA ASN A 65 3.05 -3.07 8.96
C ASN A 65 2.05 -4.21 9.21
N SER A 66 2.04 -5.24 8.35
CA SER A 66 1.18 -6.42 8.53
C SER A 66 1.40 -7.06 9.92
N HIS A 67 0.33 -7.30 10.66
CA HIS A 67 0.38 -7.93 11.98
C HIS A 67 0.60 -9.45 11.84
N PRO A 68 1.57 -10.06 12.56
CA PRO A 68 1.89 -11.49 12.41
C PRO A 68 0.74 -12.45 12.70
N THR A 69 -0.21 -12.07 13.56
CA THR A 69 -1.34 -12.93 13.95
C THR A 69 -2.59 -12.71 13.09
N ASP A 70 -2.60 -11.73 12.19
CA ASP A 70 -3.76 -11.43 11.36
C ASP A 70 -3.62 -12.12 10.00
N PRO A 71 -4.31 -13.26 9.75
CA PRO A 71 -4.18 -14.01 8.50
C PRO A 71 -4.60 -13.19 7.27
N ASP A 72 -5.51 -12.23 7.43
CA ASP A 72 -6.02 -11.41 6.32
C ASP A 72 -4.99 -10.40 5.82
N GLN A 73 -3.91 -10.17 6.58
CA GLN A 73 -2.81 -9.28 6.20
C GLN A 73 -1.64 -10.00 5.53
N TRP A 74 -1.78 -11.31 5.28
CA TRP A 74 -0.81 -12.13 4.56
C TRP A 74 -1.37 -12.58 3.20
N LEU A 75 -0.47 -12.77 2.25
CA LEU A 75 -0.70 -13.29 0.91
C LEU A 75 0.17 -14.50 0.69
N THR A 76 -0.33 -15.47 -0.07
CA THR A 76 0.49 -16.58 -0.54
C THR A 76 1.34 -16.16 -1.72
N ILE A 77 2.61 -16.56 -1.72
CA ILE A 77 3.49 -16.42 -2.88
C ILE A 77 3.31 -17.65 -3.77
N PHE A 78 2.92 -17.43 -5.02
CA PHE A 78 2.74 -18.51 -5.98
C PHE A 78 4.09 -18.95 -6.56
N GLY A 79 4.18 -20.21 -7.00
CA GLY A 79 5.39 -20.76 -7.63
C GLY A 79 6.39 -21.39 -6.66
N ALA A 80 6.10 -21.42 -5.36
CA ALA A 80 6.88 -22.19 -4.38
C ALA A 80 6.81 -23.70 -4.65
N ASP A 81 5.69 -24.21 -5.16
CA ASP A 81 5.56 -25.64 -5.51
C ASP A 81 6.28 -26.00 -6.81
N SER A 82 6.55 -25.01 -7.67
CA SER A 82 7.27 -25.18 -8.95
C SER A 82 8.78 -25.00 -8.79
N LEU A 83 9.32 -25.38 -7.63
CA LEU A 83 10.75 -25.35 -7.38
C LEU A 83 11.49 -26.18 -8.43
N PRO A 84 12.57 -25.66 -9.02
CA PRO A 84 13.37 -26.40 -9.97
C PRO A 84 13.93 -27.64 -9.28
N ASN A 85 13.73 -28.79 -9.92
CA ASN A 85 14.31 -30.06 -9.51
C ASN A 85 15.27 -30.51 -10.61
N ALA A 86 16.48 -30.89 -10.21
CA ALA A 86 17.51 -31.36 -11.11
C ALA A 86 17.80 -32.83 -10.80
N THR A 87 17.74 -33.67 -11.82
CA THR A 87 18.01 -35.10 -11.71
C THR A 87 19.30 -35.46 -12.42
N GLY A 88 20.03 -36.44 -11.88
CA GLY A 88 21.26 -36.93 -12.47
C GLY A 88 22.49 -36.64 -11.62
N THR A 89 23.62 -37.04 -12.17
CA THR A 89 24.96 -36.93 -11.61
C THR A 89 25.67 -35.75 -12.26
N CYS A 90 26.52 -35.08 -11.48
CA CYS A 90 27.29 -33.94 -11.97
C CYS A 90 28.27 -34.27 -13.10
N GLU A 91 28.66 -35.54 -13.24
CA GLU A 91 29.54 -36.04 -14.30
C GLU A 91 28.86 -36.03 -15.69
N ASP A 92 27.55 -36.26 -15.75
CA ASP A 92 26.78 -36.42 -17.01
C ASP A 92 26.06 -35.13 -17.46
N ALA A 93 26.46 -33.99 -16.89
CA ALA A 93 25.84 -32.67 -17.01
C ALA A 93 24.48 -32.51 -16.29
N CYS A 94 24.38 -31.46 -15.47
CA CYS A 94 23.19 -31.09 -14.71
C CYS A 94 22.38 -30.01 -15.41
N SER A 95 21.05 -30.16 -15.45
CA SER A 95 20.14 -29.08 -15.83
C SER A 95 19.78 -28.25 -14.59
N LEU A 96 20.37 -27.06 -14.44
CA LEU A 96 20.24 -26.24 -13.24
C LEU A 96 19.60 -24.88 -13.54
N ALA A 97 18.63 -24.47 -12.74
CA ALA A 97 18.07 -23.12 -12.76
C ALA A 97 18.93 -22.19 -11.89
N LEU A 98 19.60 -21.23 -12.53
CA LEU A 98 20.56 -20.33 -11.87
C LEU A 98 19.96 -19.01 -11.41
N GLY A 99 18.71 -18.72 -11.77
CA GLY A 99 18.08 -17.48 -11.40
C GLY A 99 16.61 -17.59 -11.06
N VAL A 100 16.14 -16.56 -10.37
CA VAL A 100 14.73 -16.40 -10.03
C VAL A 100 14.33 -14.94 -10.16
N GLN A 101 13.15 -14.73 -10.73
CA GLN A 101 12.48 -13.45 -10.77
C GLN A 101 11.29 -13.50 -9.81
N VAL A 102 11.28 -12.58 -8.84
CA VAL A 102 10.15 -12.36 -7.94
C VAL A 102 9.27 -11.26 -8.53
N GLN A 103 8.12 -11.65 -9.05
CA GLN A 103 7.15 -10.73 -9.63
C GLN A 103 6.17 -10.32 -8.54
N VAL A 104 6.12 -9.03 -8.23
CA VAL A 104 5.28 -8.47 -7.17
C VAL A 104 4.23 -7.56 -7.80
N PHE A 105 2.97 -7.93 -7.65
CA PHE A 105 1.83 -7.15 -8.12
C PHE A 105 1.25 -6.36 -6.96
N TRP A 106 1.02 -5.07 -7.18
CA TRP A 106 0.56 -4.16 -6.15
C TRP A 106 -0.50 -3.21 -6.71
N ALA A 107 -1.34 -2.68 -5.85
CA ALA A 107 -2.38 -1.73 -6.23
C ALA A 107 -2.63 -0.71 -5.13
N TYR A 108 -3.25 0.40 -5.49
CA TYR A 108 -3.80 1.34 -4.51
C TYR A 108 -5.17 0.89 -4.01
N THR A 109 -5.40 1.03 -2.71
CA THR A 109 -6.70 0.85 -2.05
C THR A 109 -7.03 2.07 -1.19
N GLY A 110 -8.30 2.27 -0.84
CA GLY A 110 -8.76 3.42 -0.06
C GLY A 110 -9.48 4.48 -0.90
N THR A 111 -9.53 5.70 -0.38
CA THR A 111 -10.24 6.81 -1.04
C THR A 111 -9.34 7.50 -2.07
N VAL A 112 -9.94 8.20 -3.04
CA VAL A 112 -9.19 9.00 -4.05
C VAL A 112 -8.26 10.04 -3.38
N TYR A 113 -8.64 10.54 -2.20
CA TYR A 113 -7.86 11.54 -1.46
C TYR A 113 -6.77 10.94 -0.57
N ASN A 114 -6.83 9.64 -0.26
CA ASN A 114 -5.85 8.95 0.58
C ASN A 114 -5.63 7.52 0.10
N PRO A 115 -5.08 7.32 -1.10
CA PRO A 115 -4.76 6.01 -1.62
C PRO A 115 -3.58 5.41 -0.85
N GLN A 116 -3.71 4.15 -0.47
CA GLN A 116 -2.67 3.36 0.19
C GLN A 116 -2.27 2.20 -0.72
N ALA A 117 -0.99 2.11 -1.07
CA ALA A 117 -0.46 0.95 -1.78
C ALA A 117 -0.62 -0.34 -0.94
N HIS A 118 -0.84 -1.45 -1.59
CA HIS A 118 -0.79 -2.76 -0.94
C HIS A 118 -0.39 -3.80 -1.97
N LEU A 119 0.22 -4.89 -1.50
CA LEU A 119 0.48 -6.03 -2.36
C LEU A 119 -0.84 -6.75 -2.65
N VAL A 120 -0.99 -7.20 -3.89
CA VAL A 120 -2.13 -8.00 -4.35
C VAL A 120 -1.72 -9.46 -4.43
N THR A 121 -0.57 -9.73 -5.06
CA THR A 121 -0.02 -11.09 -5.20
C THR A 121 1.47 -11.04 -5.50
N ALA A 122 2.17 -12.16 -5.27
CA ALA A 122 3.55 -12.34 -5.67
C ALA A 122 3.76 -13.72 -6.28
N HIS A 123 4.72 -13.83 -7.19
CA HIS A 123 5.01 -15.06 -7.92
C HIS A 123 6.52 -15.26 -8.12
N TYR A 124 6.97 -16.49 -7.92
CA TYR A 124 8.32 -16.94 -8.26
C TYR A 124 8.38 -17.47 -9.68
N ALA A 125 9.14 -16.80 -10.55
CA ALA A 125 9.46 -17.26 -11.89
C ALA A 125 10.92 -17.66 -11.96
N PHE A 126 11.21 -18.97 -12.00
CA PHE A 126 12.56 -19.48 -12.15
C PHE A 126 13.07 -19.32 -13.58
N SER A 127 14.37 -19.06 -13.74
CA SER A 127 15.02 -19.04 -15.03
C SER A 127 14.95 -20.43 -15.69
N PRO A 128 14.90 -20.52 -17.02
CA PRO A 128 15.05 -21.79 -17.72
C PRO A 128 16.32 -22.52 -17.25
N PRO A 129 16.26 -23.85 -17.04
CA PRO A 129 17.41 -24.60 -16.60
C PRO A 129 18.47 -24.64 -17.70
N VAL A 130 19.73 -24.52 -17.29
CA VAL A 130 20.90 -24.55 -18.18
C VAL A 130 21.67 -25.83 -17.90
N ASN A 131 22.18 -26.48 -18.96
CA ASN A 131 22.98 -27.68 -18.82
C ASN A 131 24.44 -27.33 -18.51
N ILE A 132 24.95 -27.85 -17.39
CA ILE A 132 26.28 -27.51 -16.86
C ILE A 132 26.94 -28.78 -16.32
N SER A 133 28.17 -29.04 -16.74
CA SER A 133 28.99 -30.12 -16.16
C SER A 133 29.67 -29.64 -14.89
N CYS A 134 29.44 -30.30 -13.76
CA CYS A 134 30.11 -29.94 -12.52
C CYS A 134 31.52 -30.54 -12.51
N HIS A 135 32.51 -29.69 -12.77
CA HIS A 135 33.90 -29.99 -12.47
C HIS A 135 34.14 -29.81 -10.96
N PRO A 136 35.26 -30.29 -10.38
CA PRO A 136 35.51 -30.24 -8.92
C PRO A 136 35.33 -28.86 -8.28
N PHE A 137 35.43 -27.80 -9.08
CA PHE A 137 35.18 -26.42 -8.71
C PHE A 137 34.28 -25.77 -9.78
N LEU A 138 32.96 -25.81 -9.59
CA LEU A 138 32.02 -25.13 -10.48
C LEU A 138 31.63 -23.78 -9.90
N SER A 139 32.01 -22.69 -10.57
CA SER A 139 31.57 -21.33 -10.24
C SER A 139 30.36 -20.95 -11.10
N LEU A 140 29.21 -20.74 -10.47
CA LEU A 140 27.96 -20.39 -11.12
C LEU A 140 27.59 -18.94 -10.84
N SER A 141 27.20 -18.20 -11.87
CA SER A 141 26.63 -16.87 -11.69
C SER A 141 25.13 -16.97 -11.50
N LEU A 142 24.70 -16.71 -10.29
CA LEU A 142 23.31 -16.64 -9.87
C LEU A 142 22.74 -15.25 -10.14
N THR A 143 21.48 -15.20 -10.56
CA THR A 143 20.78 -13.95 -10.85
C THR A 143 19.45 -13.90 -10.11
N THR A 144 19.20 -12.80 -9.41
CA THR A 144 17.92 -12.52 -8.78
C THR A 144 17.36 -11.23 -9.33
N ALA A 145 16.09 -11.26 -9.70
CA ALA A 145 15.37 -10.09 -10.19
C ALA A 145 14.11 -9.89 -9.36
N ILE A 146 13.77 -8.64 -9.06
CA ILE A 146 12.50 -8.25 -8.46
C ILE A 146 11.88 -7.21 -9.38
N SER A 147 10.60 -7.42 -9.70
CA SER A 147 9.84 -6.50 -10.51
C SER A 147 8.52 -6.16 -9.83
N PHE A 148 8.20 -4.87 -9.74
CA PHE A 148 6.95 -4.35 -9.17
C PHE A 148 6.00 -3.92 -10.30
N THR A 149 4.83 -4.53 -10.37
CA THR A 149 3.80 -4.20 -11.38
C THR A 149 2.59 -3.58 -10.71
N ASP A 150 2.25 -2.35 -11.12
CA ASP A 150 1.05 -1.66 -10.68
C ASP A 150 -0.18 -2.23 -11.41
N THR A 151 -1.14 -2.72 -10.65
CA THR A 151 -2.43 -3.25 -11.14
C THR A 151 -3.60 -2.38 -10.69
N SER A 152 -3.34 -1.14 -10.27
CA SER A 152 -4.38 -0.19 -9.86
C SER A 152 -5.26 0.21 -11.04
N GLN A 153 -6.55 0.36 -10.77
CA GLN A 153 -7.49 0.91 -11.72
C GLN A 153 -7.52 2.43 -11.58
N PRO A 154 -7.60 3.18 -12.69
CA PRO A 154 -7.79 4.62 -12.63
C PRO A 154 -9.04 4.95 -11.80
N PRO A 155 -8.98 5.96 -10.91
CA PRO A 155 -10.15 6.36 -10.16
C PRO A 155 -11.24 6.84 -11.13
N PRO A 156 -12.53 6.68 -10.77
CA PRO A 156 -13.60 7.26 -11.56
C PRO A 156 -13.37 8.76 -11.68
N LEU A 157 -13.61 9.31 -12.88
CA LEU A 157 -13.51 10.75 -13.12
C LEU A 157 -14.33 11.47 -12.06
N ALA A 158 -13.74 12.51 -11.46
CA ALA A 158 -14.44 13.39 -10.56
C ALA A 158 -15.70 13.86 -11.29
N ARG A 159 -16.88 13.53 -10.74
CA ARG A 159 -18.14 14.01 -11.31
C ARG A 159 -18.03 15.53 -11.38
N SER A 160 -18.30 16.10 -12.54
CA SER A 160 -18.40 17.55 -12.65
C SER A 160 -19.37 18.03 -11.58
N ILE A 161 -19.04 19.15 -10.95
CA ILE A 161 -20.01 19.86 -10.11
C ILE A 161 -21.28 19.96 -10.95
N PRO A 162 -22.44 19.46 -10.47
CA PRO A 162 -23.67 19.56 -11.24
C PRO A 162 -23.84 21.03 -11.60
N ALA A 163 -24.10 21.31 -12.88
CA ALA A 163 -24.46 22.66 -13.28
C ALA A 163 -25.73 22.99 -12.50
N ILE A 164 -25.62 23.92 -11.55
CA ILE A 164 -26.79 24.47 -10.85
C ILE A 164 -27.48 25.36 -11.89
N GLU A 165 -28.30 24.73 -12.75
CA GLU A 165 -29.09 25.43 -13.76
C GLU A 165 -30.33 26.10 -13.15
N ASP A 166 -30.73 25.68 -11.95
CA ASP A 166 -31.75 26.37 -11.18
C ASP A 166 -31.12 27.46 -10.32
N LYS A 167 -31.45 28.71 -10.64
CA LYS A 167 -31.16 29.86 -9.79
C LYS A 167 -31.83 29.63 -8.44
N ALA A 168 -31.08 29.11 -7.47
CA ALA A 168 -31.53 29.04 -6.10
C ALA A 168 -31.91 30.46 -5.65
N PRO A 169 -33.08 30.66 -5.03
CA PRO A 169 -33.42 31.94 -4.42
C PRO A 169 -32.32 32.34 -3.43
N LEU A 170 -32.06 33.64 -3.29
CA LEU A 170 -30.99 34.16 -2.39
C LEU A 170 -31.12 33.65 -0.94
N ASP A 171 -32.32 33.26 -0.52
CA ASP A 171 -32.66 32.79 0.83
C ASP A 171 -32.42 31.28 1.04
N PHE A 172 -32.00 30.51 0.03
CA PHE A 172 -31.86 29.05 0.15
C PHE A 172 -30.84 28.62 1.23
N PHE A 173 -29.80 29.44 1.46
CA PHE A 173 -28.75 29.17 2.43
C PHE A 173 -28.87 30.01 3.71
N LEU A 174 -29.94 30.79 3.85
CA LEU A 174 -30.13 31.61 5.04
C LEU A 174 -30.93 30.80 6.07
N PRO A 175 -30.43 30.64 7.31
CA PRO A 175 -31.20 30.00 8.37
C PRO A 175 -32.45 30.83 8.62
N PHE A 176 -33.61 30.18 8.72
CA PHE A 176 -34.85 30.84 9.12
C PHE A 176 -34.63 31.46 10.50
N SER A 177 -34.44 32.77 10.56
CA SER A 177 -34.51 33.52 11.79
C SER A 177 -35.96 33.42 12.28
N GLY A 178 -36.19 32.46 13.17
CA GLY A 178 -37.42 32.36 13.92
C GLY A 178 -37.69 33.71 14.54
N TYR A 179 -38.82 34.31 14.15
CA TYR A 179 -39.33 35.52 14.76
C TYR A 179 -39.60 35.20 16.24
N SER A 180 -38.59 35.31 17.09
CA SER A 180 -38.82 35.36 18.52
C SER A 180 -39.52 36.69 18.74
N ASN A 181 -40.82 36.62 18.98
CA ASN A 181 -41.59 37.76 19.45
C ASN A 181 -40.85 38.34 20.65
N CYS A 182 -40.15 39.46 20.46
CA CYS A 182 -39.63 40.27 21.55
C CYS A 182 -40.82 40.92 22.27
N ALA A 183 -41.61 40.09 22.96
CA ALA A 183 -42.53 40.55 23.98
C ALA A 183 -41.70 40.87 25.23
N ALA A 184 -41.05 42.03 25.23
CA ALA A 184 -40.47 42.60 26.44
C ALA A 184 -41.62 43.04 27.34
N THR A 185 -42.06 42.16 28.22
CA THR A 185 -42.86 42.54 29.38
C THR A 185 -41.90 43.15 30.41
N TRP A 186 -42.12 44.41 30.76
CA TRP A 186 -41.48 45.02 31.91
C TRP A 186 -42.50 45.08 33.05
N GLU A 187 -42.14 44.58 34.23
CA GLU A 187 -42.82 44.91 35.47
C GLU A 187 -42.25 46.23 35.98
N VAL A 188 -43.11 47.23 36.15
CA VAL A 188 -42.76 48.41 36.95
C VAL A 188 -43.44 48.25 38.31
N GLN A 189 -42.62 47.99 39.32
CA GLN A 189 -43.06 47.91 40.70
C GLN A 189 -43.11 49.33 41.27
N LEU A 190 -44.29 49.95 41.21
CA LEU A 190 -44.55 51.20 41.92
C LEU A 190 -45.08 50.88 43.31
N ALA A 191 -44.22 51.05 44.31
CA ALA A 191 -44.67 51.17 45.67
C ALA A 191 -45.51 52.45 45.80
N GLY A 192 -46.81 52.25 46.03
CA GLY A 192 -47.64 53.22 46.72
C GLY A 192 -48.28 54.31 45.86
N THR A 193 -49.60 54.38 46.00
CA THR A 193 -50.50 55.50 45.71
C THR A 193 -50.96 55.75 44.28
N ARG A 194 -52.27 55.50 44.10
CA ARG A 194 -53.11 55.85 42.96
C ARG A 194 -53.10 57.36 42.72
N THR A 195 -52.64 57.79 41.56
CA THR A 195 -53.17 58.98 40.91
C THR A 195 -53.19 58.76 39.40
N SER A 196 -54.38 58.83 38.83
CA SER A 196 -54.60 58.79 37.39
C SER A 196 -54.08 60.11 36.80
N PHE A 197 -53.00 60.05 36.01
CA PHE A 197 -52.54 61.18 35.21
C PHE A 197 -52.55 60.75 33.74
N PHE A 198 -53.60 61.16 33.03
CA PHE A 198 -53.57 61.28 31.58
C PHE A 198 -52.67 62.47 31.25
N LEU A 199 -51.48 62.22 30.71
CA LEU A 199 -50.67 63.26 30.07
C LEU A 199 -50.34 62.85 28.64
N THR A 200 -50.99 63.52 27.70
CA THR A 200 -50.61 63.56 26.29
C THR A 200 -49.36 64.43 26.13
N MET A 201 -48.25 63.84 25.71
CA MET A 201 -47.12 64.50 25.03
C MET A 201 -46.60 63.50 23.99
N VAL A 202 -46.89 63.65 22.70
CA VAL A 202 -46.29 64.61 21.75
C VAL A 202 -44.76 64.49 21.71
N THR A 203 -44.31 64.05 20.53
CA THR A 203 -43.00 64.21 19.89
C THR A 203 -41.86 63.23 20.19
N SER A 204 -41.46 62.60 19.07
CA SER A 204 -40.11 62.22 18.66
C SER A 204 -39.49 61.00 19.33
N LEU A 205 -39.42 59.91 18.58
CA LEU A 205 -38.17 59.21 18.26
C LEU A 205 -38.46 58.18 17.15
N LEU A 206 -38.61 58.72 15.94
CA LEU A 206 -38.36 58.01 14.68
C LEU A 206 -36.84 57.95 14.51
N SER A 207 -36.21 56.88 14.99
CA SER A 207 -34.93 56.38 14.45
C SER A 207 -34.47 55.18 15.26
N PHE A 208 -33.77 54.26 14.60
CA PHE A 208 -33.23 53.00 15.13
C PHE A 208 -34.15 51.79 15.09
N CYS A 209 -34.55 51.41 13.87
CA CYS A 209 -34.64 49.98 13.54
C CYS A 209 -34.40 49.79 12.03
N LEU A 210 -33.22 50.15 11.54
CA LEU A 210 -32.70 49.76 10.22
C LEU A 210 -31.18 49.73 10.31
N LEU A 211 -30.64 48.59 10.70
CA LEU A 211 -29.36 48.01 10.29
C LEU A 211 -29.31 46.55 10.75
#